data_AF-A0A0M2LTY3-F1
#
_entry.id   AF-A0A0M2LTY3-F1
#
_cell.length_a   1.000
_cell.length_b   1.000
_cell.length_c   1.000
_cell.angle_alpha   90.00
_cell.angle_beta   90.00
_cell.angle_gamma   90.00
#
_symmetry.space_group_name_H-M   'P 1'
#
loop_
_entity.id
_entity.type
_entity.pdbx_description
1 polymer ?
#
loop_
_entity_poly.entity_id
_entity_poly.type
_entity_poly.pdbx_seq_one_letter_code
_entity_poly.pdbx_strand_id
1 'polypeptide(L)'
;MGRFPAALLLAASAPVAAPAGQAMPTSAAARAAALAGDYTAAQMELVAALRLSPDGTFRYALTVGALDETAQGKWRLAGDVIELTSDPRPRPPAIEPAPPQSTPGAPFGLRVLAPNGADVPAVDFVIEFDSGPPLTAYTPGDRWILPATERRTPRFVTFSAPRYRLPSTRLPLDPQAGRTAIFQLVPNDVGVADLTGAHLTVEGDTLTLHREDGTLRFQRASR
;
A
#
# COMPACT_ATOMS: atom_id res chain seq x y z
N MET A 1 -95.97 -5.30 30.63
CA MET A 1 -95.27 -4.02 30.36
C MET A 1 -94.67 -3.57 31.69
N GLY A 2 -93.38 -3.40 31.93
CA GLY A 2 -92.19 -3.46 31.09
C GLY A 2 -91.10 -2.63 31.79
N ARG A 3 -89.89 -3.21 31.88
CA ARG A 3 -88.55 -2.58 32.03
C ARG A 3 -88.02 -2.25 33.44
N PHE A 4 -87.05 -3.08 33.84
CA PHE A 4 -85.95 -2.79 34.77
C PHE A 4 -84.87 -1.92 34.08
N PRO A 5 -84.11 -1.06 34.79
CA PRO A 5 -82.87 -0.50 34.28
C PRO A 5 -81.67 -1.36 34.67
N ALA A 6 -80.84 -1.64 33.67
CA ALA A 6 -79.57 -2.37 33.76
C ALA A 6 -78.43 -1.46 34.22
N ALA A 7 -77.58 -1.97 35.11
CA ALA A 7 -76.34 -1.35 35.53
C ALA A 7 -75.24 -1.60 34.49
N LEU A 8 -74.54 -0.54 34.09
CA LEU A 8 -73.43 -0.57 33.15
C LEU A 8 -72.10 -0.65 33.94
N LEU A 9 -71.39 -1.78 33.82
CA LEU A 9 -70.04 -1.96 34.35
C LEU A 9 -69.02 -1.56 33.26
N LEU A 10 -68.24 -0.51 33.51
CA LEU A 10 -67.06 -0.16 32.71
C LEU A 10 -65.88 -1.04 33.17
N ALA A 11 -65.37 -1.90 32.29
CA ALA A 11 -64.10 -2.60 32.48
C ALA A 11 -62.95 -1.74 31.93
N ALA A 12 -61.99 -1.40 32.78
CA ALA A 12 -60.75 -0.73 32.38
C ALA A 12 -59.74 -1.76 31.87
N SER A 13 -59.35 -1.66 30.60
CA SER A 13 -58.27 -2.46 30.00
C SER A 13 -56.92 -1.77 30.24
N ALA A 14 -56.00 -2.45 30.94
CA ALA A 14 -54.62 -1.99 31.09
C ALA A 14 -53.77 -2.36 29.86
N PRO A 15 -52.82 -1.51 29.42
CA PRO A 15 -51.93 -1.85 28.32
C PRO A 15 -50.83 -2.81 28.80
N VAL A 16 -50.64 -3.90 28.05
CA VAL A 16 -49.47 -4.79 28.19
C VAL A 16 -48.27 -4.08 27.57
N ALA A 17 -47.30 -3.71 28.39
CA ALA A 17 -46.00 -3.22 27.92
C ALA A 17 -45.18 -4.40 27.37
N ALA A 18 -44.80 -4.31 26.09
CA ALA A 18 -43.87 -5.26 25.48
C ALA A 18 -42.48 -5.12 26.11
N PRO A 19 -41.75 -6.22 26.38
CA PRO A 19 -40.38 -6.13 26.87
C PRO A 19 -39.49 -5.57 25.75
N ALA A 20 -38.92 -4.40 25.98
CA ALA A 20 -37.83 -3.90 25.16
C ALA A 20 -36.64 -4.85 25.34
N GLY A 21 -36.27 -5.56 24.27
CA GLY A 21 -35.09 -6.41 24.24
C GLY A 21 -33.85 -5.57 24.51
N GLN A 22 -33.22 -5.77 25.67
CA GLN A 22 -31.95 -5.15 26.00
C GLN A 22 -30.88 -5.79 25.11
N ALA A 23 -30.43 -5.07 24.07
CA ALA A 23 -29.22 -5.45 23.35
C ALA A 23 -28.05 -5.38 24.32
N MET A 24 -27.54 -6.53 24.75
CA MET A 24 -26.34 -6.59 25.58
C MET A 24 -25.18 -5.92 24.81
N PRO A 25 -24.37 -5.07 25.47
CA PRO A 25 -23.20 -4.48 24.83
C PRO A 25 -22.22 -5.60 24.44
N THR A 26 -22.12 -5.89 23.14
CA THR A 26 -21.10 -6.79 22.60
C THR A 26 -19.73 -6.19 22.91
N SER A 27 -18.91 -6.92 23.67
CA SER A 27 -17.55 -6.50 24.00
C SER A 27 -16.73 -6.28 22.72
N ALA A 28 -15.75 -5.37 22.76
CA ALA A 28 -14.86 -5.14 21.62
C ALA A 28 -14.17 -6.42 21.14
N ALA A 29 -13.86 -7.34 22.06
CA ALA A 29 -13.30 -8.65 21.74
C ALA A 29 -14.28 -9.56 20.97
N ALA A 30 -15.56 -9.58 21.36
CA ALA A 30 -16.57 -10.34 20.63
C ALA A 30 -16.83 -9.77 19.23
N ARG A 31 -16.81 -8.44 19.09
CA ARG A 31 -16.93 -7.78 17.77
C ARG A 31 -15.72 -8.07 16.89
N ALA A 32 -14.51 -7.99 17.44
CA ALA A 32 -13.29 -8.38 16.73
C ALA A 32 -13.34 -9.85 16.29
N ALA A 33 -13.76 -10.77 17.17
CA ALA A 33 -13.89 -12.18 16.82
C ALA A 33 -14.86 -12.43 15.65
N ALA A 34 -15.96 -11.66 15.55
CA ALA A 34 -16.89 -11.73 14.43
C ALA A 34 -16.31 -11.21 13.10
N LEU A 35 -15.31 -10.32 13.16
CA LEU A 35 -14.62 -9.77 11.99
C LEU A 35 -13.46 -10.65 11.51
N ALA A 36 -12.98 -11.58 12.35
CA ALA A 36 -11.97 -12.54 11.91
C ALA A 36 -12.51 -13.40 10.75
N GLY A 37 -11.66 -13.69 9.78
CA GLY A 37 -12.04 -14.45 8.60
C GLY A 37 -11.16 -14.18 7.38
N ASP A 38 -11.52 -14.85 6.30
CA ASP A 38 -10.92 -14.69 4.98
C ASP A 38 -11.81 -13.81 4.10
N TYR A 39 -11.17 -12.90 3.38
CA TYR A 39 -11.80 -11.96 2.49
C TYR A 39 -11.05 -11.92 1.16
N THR A 40 -11.77 -11.81 0.05
CA THR A 40 -11.20 -11.78 -1.29
C THR A 40 -11.72 -10.60 -2.09
N ALA A 41 -10.90 -10.10 -2.99
CA ALA A 41 -11.28 -9.13 -4.00
C ALA A 41 -10.82 -9.65 -5.36
N ALA A 42 -11.70 -9.62 -6.35
CA ALA A 42 -11.38 -10.03 -7.71
C ALA A 42 -12.05 -9.08 -8.70
N GLN A 43 -11.27 -8.59 -9.66
CA GLN A 43 -11.71 -7.83 -10.82
C GLN A 43 -10.79 -8.16 -11.99
N MET A 44 -11.06 -7.65 -13.18
CA MET A 44 -10.18 -7.87 -14.34
C MET A 44 -8.75 -7.41 -14.01
N GLU A 45 -7.77 -8.29 -14.19
CA GLU A 45 -6.34 -8.08 -13.88
C GLU A 45 -5.98 -7.88 -12.39
N LEU A 46 -6.89 -8.07 -11.43
CA LEU A 46 -6.58 -7.97 -10.00
C LEU A 46 -7.20 -9.12 -9.21
N VAL A 47 -6.37 -9.77 -8.41
CA VAL A 47 -6.80 -10.69 -7.36
C VAL A 47 -6.13 -10.27 -6.07
N ALA A 48 -6.89 -10.21 -4.99
CA ALA A 48 -6.35 -9.96 -3.66
C ALA A 48 -7.06 -10.80 -2.59
N ALA A 49 -6.33 -11.10 -1.53
CA ALA A 49 -6.83 -11.78 -0.37
C ALA A 49 -6.39 -11.06 0.91
N LEU A 50 -7.26 -11.04 1.90
CA LEU A 50 -7.01 -10.52 3.23
C LEU A 50 -7.54 -11.54 4.24
N ARG A 51 -6.66 -11.99 5.14
CA ARG A 51 -7.02 -12.79 6.31
C ARG A 51 -6.88 -11.94 7.55
N LEU A 52 -7.96 -11.82 8.32
CA LEU A 52 -7.93 -11.30 9.69
C LEU A 52 -8.02 -12.49 10.64
N SER A 53 -6.92 -12.81 11.32
CA SER A 53 -6.87 -13.91 12.29
C SER A 53 -7.48 -13.49 13.63
N PRO A 54 -8.16 -14.38 14.38
CA PRO A 54 -8.72 -14.07 15.70
C PRO A 54 -7.70 -13.63 16.76
N ASP A 55 -6.42 -13.93 16.56
CA ASP A 55 -5.31 -13.56 17.44
C ASP A 55 -4.82 -12.11 17.21
N GLY A 56 -5.50 -11.33 16.37
CA GLY A 56 -5.11 -9.97 16.03
C GLY A 56 -3.99 -9.88 15.01
N THR A 57 -3.67 -10.96 14.28
CA THR A 57 -2.74 -10.91 13.13
C THR A 57 -3.46 -10.84 11.79
N PHE A 58 -2.86 -10.17 10.79
CA PHE A 58 -3.40 -10.18 9.44
C PHE A 58 -2.37 -10.72 8.43
N ARG A 59 -2.88 -11.22 7.30
CA ARG A 59 -2.11 -11.50 6.09
C ARG A 59 -2.83 -10.94 4.88
N TYR A 60 -2.08 -10.37 3.96
CA TYR A 60 -2.57 -9.74 2.74
C TYR A 60 -1.72 -10.20 1.55
N ALA A 61 -2.38 -10.41 0.42
CA ALA A 61 -1.73 -10.63 -0.87
C ALA A 61 -2.54 -9.94 -1.96
N LEU A 62 -1.86 -9.41 -2.97
CA LEU A 62 -2.43 -8.84 -4.17
C LEU A 62 -1.55 -9.18 -5.36
N THR A 63 -2.19 -9.54 -6.47
CA THR A 63 -1.58 -9.65 -7.79
C THR A 63 -2.36 -8.73 -8.71
N VAL A 64 -1.67 -7.78 -9.35
CA VAL A 64 -2.23 -6.87 -10.36
C VAL A 64 -1.32 -6.80 -11.57
N GLY A 65 -1.74 -7.36 -12.69
CA GLY A 65 -0.90 -7.49 -13.88
C GLY A 65 0.43 -8.19 -13.55
N ALA A 66 1.55 -7.44 -13.62
CA ALA A 66 2.90 -7.93 -13.30
C ALA A 66 3.38 -7.55 -11.88
N LEU A 67 2.52 -6.94 -11.06
CA LEU A 67 2.84 -6.54 -9.69
C LEU A 67 2.27 -7.56 -8.71
N ASP A 68 3.15 -8.15 -7.90
CA ASP A 68 2.78 -8.95 -6.73
C ASP A 68 3.14 -8.19 -5.46
N GLU A 69 2.17 -8.06 -4.56
CA GLU A 69 2.32 -7.46 -3.24
C GLU A 69 1.87 -8.43 -2.15
N THR A 70 2.58 -8.43 -1.03
CA THR A 70 2.21 -9.13 0.20
C THR A 70 2.32 -8.20 1.40
N ALA A 71 1.59 -8.48 2.48
CA ALA A 71 1.82 -7.82 3.76
C ALA A 71 1.36 -8.71 4.91
N GLN A 72 1.94 -8.48 6.08
CA GLN A 72 1.52 -9.13 7.32
C GLN A 72 1.74 -8.21 8.50
N GLY A 73 1.01 -8.48 9.58
CA GLY A 73 1.24 -7.76 10.82
C GLY A 73 0.09 -7.92 11.81
N LYS A 74 -0.23 -6.84 12.50
CA LYS A 74 -1.27 -6.79 13.52
C LYS A 74 -2.47 -5.99 13.04
N TRP A 75 -3.65 -6.38 13.49
CA TRP A 75 -4.87 -5.61 13.34
C TRP A 75 -5.56 -5.43 14.68
N ARG A 76 -6.29 -4.32 14.81
CA ARG A 76 -7.15 -4.06 15.97
C ARG A 76 -8.42 -3.35 15.53
N LEU A 77 -9.51 -3.62 16.23
CA LEU A 77 -10.74 -2.85 16.09
C LEU A 77 -10.63 -1.58 16.93
N ALA A 78 -10.72 -0.41 16.27
CA ALA A 78 -10.70 0.91 16.88
C ALA A 78 -12.02 1.63 16.56
N GLY A 79 -13.00 1.52 17.47
CA GLY A 79 -14.37 1.99 17.19
C GLY A 79 -15.04 1.10 16.13
N ASP A 80 -15.31 1.70 14.97
CA ASP A 80 -15.96 1.06 13.81
C ASP A 80 -15.01 0.79 12.64
N VAL A 81 -13.72 1.11 12.80
CA VAL A 81 -12.67 0.82 11.82
C VAL A 81 -11.70 -0.22 12.34
N ILE A 82 -11.11 -0.98 11.43
CA ILE A 82 -9.99 -1.87 11.76
C ILE A 82 -8.71 -1.18 11.34
N GLU A 83 -7.78 -0.98 12.25
CA GLU A 83 -6.46 -0.44 11.93
C GLU A 83 -5.47 -1.57 11.68
N LEU A 84 -4.60 -1.39 10.69
CA LEU A 84 -3.52 -2.31 10.35
C LEU A 84 -2.16 -1.73 10.75
N THR A 85 -1.25 -2.60 11.19
CA THR A 85 0.14 -2.26 11.50
C THR A 85 1.03 -3.37 10.95
N SER A 86 1.89 -3.07 9.97
CA SER A 86 2.81 -4.07 9.42
C SER A 86 3.85 -4.49 10.45
N ASP A 87 4.07 -5.79 10.57
CA ASP A 87 5.02 -6.38 11.53
C ASP A 87 5.70 -7.63 10.92
N PRO A 88 7.02 -7.58 10.61
CA PRO A 88 7.87 -6.41 10.74
C PRO A 88 7.47 -5.29 9.77
N ARG A 89 7.81 -4.04 10.11
CA ARG A 89 7.63 -2.92 9.18
C ARG A 89 8.61 -3.07 8.00
N PRO A 90 8.14 -3.13 6.75
CA PRO A 90 9.01 -3.36 5.60
C PRO A 90 9.92 -2.17 5.37
N ARG A 91 11.14 -2.43 4.90
CA ARG A 91 12.08 -1.40 4.47
C ARG A 91 11.89 -1.15 2.98
N PRO A 92 11.66 0.11 2.56
CA PRO A 92 11.46 0.43 1.15
C PRO A 92 12.75 0.18 0.36
N PRO A 93 12.66 -0.16 -0.94
CA PRO A 93 13.85 -0.22 -1.78
C PRO A 93 14.54 1.14 -1.84
N ALA A 94 15.86 1.11 -2.05
CA ALA A 94 16.68 2.30 -2.16
C ALA A 94 17.63 2.21 -3.35
N ILE A 95 18.10 3.37 -3.80
CA ILE A 95 19.23 3.48 -4.72
C ILE A 95 20.34 4.23 -4.00
N GLU A 96 21.54 3.63 -3.99
CA GLU A 96 22.72 4.18 -3.33
C GLU A 96 23.85 4.40 -4.33
N PRO A 97 24.71 5.42 -4.15
CA PRO A 97 25.90 5.59 -4.95
C PRO A 97 26.88 4.42 -4.74
N ALA A 98 27.48 3.95 -5.82
CA ALA A 98 28.55 2.96 -5.81
C ALA A 98 29.82 3.54 -6.44
N PRO A 99 31.00 2.90 -6.26
CA PRO A 99 32.22 3.33 -6.91
C PRO A 99 32.02 3.45 -8.44
N PRO A 100 32.37 4.59 -9.05
CA PRO A 100 32.19 4.80 -10.48
C PRO A 100 33.09 3.87 -11.27
N GLN A 101 32.64 3.49 -12.46
CA GLN A 101 33.40 2.64 -13.37
C GLN A 101 34.22 3.49 -14.34
N SER A 102 35.48 3.12 -14.55
CA SER A 102 36.30 3.69 -15.62
C SER A 102 35.83 3.17 -16.98
N THR A 103 35.60 4.08 -17.92
CA THR A 103 35.19 3.78 -19.28
C THR A 103 35.93 4.70 -20.26
N PRO A 104 37.25 4.55 -20.43
CA PRO A 104 38.09 5.48 -21.20
C PRO A 104 37.54 5.73 -22.60
N GLY A 105 37.61 6.98 -23.06
CA GLY A 105 37.15 7.39 -24.39
C GLY A 105 35.63 7.49 -24.56
N ALA A 106 34.82 7.08 -23.56
CA ALA A 106 33.37 7.21 -23.62
C ALA A 106 32.87 8.53 -23.00
N PRO A 107 31.76 9.11 -23.51
CA PRO A 107 31.09 10.22 -22.83
C PRO A 107 30.63 9.83 -21.43
N PHE A 108 30.38 10.82 -20.56
CA PHE A 108 29.81 10.53 -19.25
C PHE A 108 28.51 9.72 -19.37
N GLY A 109 28.35 8.72 -18.49
CA GLY A 109 27.15 7.90 -18.46
C GLY A 109 26.78 7.47 -17.05
N LEU A 110 25.63 6.80 -16.96
CA LEU A 110 25.03 6.37 -15.71
C LEU A 110 24.48 4.95 -15.85
N ARG A 111 24.61 4.16 -14.78
CA ARG A 111 24.01 2.82 -14.66
C ARG A 111 23.37 2.65 -13.29
N VAL A 112 22.27 1.92 -13.25
CA VAL A 112 21.67 1.38 -12.01
C VAL A 112 21.83 -0.13 -12.07
N LEU A 113 22.48 -0.72 -11.08
CA LEU A 113 22.78 -2.15 -11.02
C LEU A 113 21.97 -2.83 -9.93
N ALA A 114 21.46 -4.02 -10.22
CA ALA A 114 20.89 -4.94 -9.24
C ALA A 114 22.01 -5.60 -8.40
N PRO A 115 21.72 -6.24 -7.25
CA PRO A 115 22.75 -6.88 -6.42
C PRO A 115 23.59 -7.95 -7.12
N ASN A 116 23.05 -8.55 -8.17
CA ASN A 116 23.75 -9.53 -9.02
C ASN A 116 24.62 -8.89 -10.11
N GLY A 117 24.72 -7.54 -10.16
CA GLY A 117 25.49 -6.78 -11.14
C GLY A 117 24.79 -6.53 -12.48
N ALA A 118 23.55 -7.01 -12.67
CA ALA A 118 22.78 -6.75 -13.88
C ALA A 118 22.26 -5.31 -13.93
N ASP A 119 22.18 -4.72 -15.13
CA ASP A 119 21.55 -3.41 -15.31
C ASP A 119 20.04 -3.48 -15.04
N VAL A 120 19.52 -2.50 -14.30
CA VAL A 120 18.09 -2.38 -13.99
C VAL A 120 17.46 -1.46 -15.03
N PRO A 121 16.58 -1.96 -15.92
CA PRO A 121 15.87 -1.14 -16.90
C PRO A 121 14.70 -0.38 -16.26
N ALA A 122 14.19 0.61 -17.00
CA ALA A 122 12.94 1.32 -16.71
C ALA A 122 12.87 1.96 -15.31
N VAL A 123 14.02 2.39 -14.78
CA VAL A 123 14.08 3.31 -13.64
C VAL A 123 14.11 4.72 -14.19
N ASP A 124 13.06 5.49 -13.92
CA ASP A 124 13.03 6.90 -14.29
C ASP A 124 14.06 7.66 -13.45
N PHE A 125 14.66 8.69 -14.04
CA PHE A 125 15.53 9.59 -13.31
C PHE A 125 15.48 11.01 -13.84
N VAL A 126 15.81 11.93 -12.95
CA VAL A 126 15.92 13.37 -13.22
C VAL A 126 17.33 13.81 -12.91
N ILE A 127 18.02 14.37 -13.89
CA ILE A 127 19.33 15.02 -13.73
C ILE A 127 19.12 16.50 -13.56
N GLU A 128 19.59 17.02 -12.43
CA GLU A 128 19.71 18.46 -12.19
C GLU A 128 21.11 18.93 -12.59
N PHE A 129 21.15 20.01 -13.35
CA PHE A 129 22.39 20.62 -13.81
C PHE A 129 22.81 21.78 -12.92
N ASP A 130 23.99 22.32 -13.19
CA ASP A 130 24.48 23.58 -12.62
C ASP A 130 23.59 24.78 -12.98
N SER A 131 22.81 24.68 -14.06
CA SER A 131 22.01 25.76 -14.61
C SER A 131 20.84 25.23 -15.45
N GLY A 132 19.78 26.03 -15.56
CA GLY A 132 18.63 25.73 -16.43
C GLY A 132 17.75 24.57 -15.94
N PRO A 133 16.81 24.10 -16.79
CA PRO A 133 15.86 23.06 -16.41
C PRO A 133 16.50 21.67 -16.30
N PRO A 134 15.95 20.75 -15.48
CA PRO A 134 16.46 19.39 -15.39
C PRO A 134 16.24 18.59 -16.68
N LEU A 135 16.96 17.47 -16.82
CA LEU A 135 16.72 16.46 -17.85
C LEU A 135 16.02 15.26 -17.21
N THR A 136 14.94 14.79 -17.83
CA THR A 136 14.26 13.56 -17.44
C THR A 136 14.58 12.47 -18.46
N ALA A 137 14.93 11.29 -17.97
CA ALA A 137 15.17 10.09 -18.77
C ALA A 137 14.89 8.84 -17.94
N TYR A 138 15.20 7.66 -18.48
CA TYR A 138 15.06 6.38 -17.81
C TYR A 138 16.24 5.47 -18.14
N THR A 139 16.51 4.49 -17.28
CA THR A 139 17.57 3.50 -17.53
C THR A 139 17.14 2.53 -18.66
N PRO A 140 17.92 2.42 -19.74
CA PRO A 140 17.54 1.61 -20.91
C PRO A 140 17.69 0.09 -20.73
N GLY A 141 18.25 -0.38 -19.59
CA GLY A 141 18.68 -1.77 -19.42
C GLY A 141 20.15 -2.01 -19.78
N ASP A 142 20.90 -0.93 -19.99
CA ASP A 142 22.34 -0.86 -20.08
C ASP A 142 22.81 0.54 -19.61
N ARG A 143 23.99 0.98 -20.06
CA ARG A 143 24.52 2.30 -19.78
C ARG A 143 23.71 3.39 -20.49
N TRP A 144 23.08 4.26 -19.71
CA TRP A 144 22.62 5.54 -20.21
C TRP A 144 23.80 6.49 -20.46
N ILE A 145 23.74 7.26 -21.54
CA ILE A 145 24.80 8.18 -21.97
C ILE A 145 24.23 9.60 -22.02
N LEU A 146 24.96 10.57 -21.45
CA LEU A 146 24.60 11.98 -21.53
C LEU A 146 24.58 12.41 -23.01
N PRO A 147 23.49 13.03 -23.50
CA PRO A 147 23.41 13.46 -24.90
C PRO A 147 24.58 14.37 -25.29
N ALA A 148 25.18 14.11 -26.45
CA ALA A 148 26.34 14.89 -26.93
C ALA A 148 26.01 16.36 -27.24
N THR A 149 24.75 16.76 -27.24
CA THR A 149 24.28 18.15 -27.36
C THR A 149 24.18 18.87 -26.02
N GLU A 150 24.17 18.14 -24.90
CA GLU A 150 24.17 18.73 -23.57
C GLU A 150 25.54 19.37 -23.29
N ARG A 151 25.52 20.58 -22.72
CA ARG A 151 26.73 21.36 -22.42
C ARG A 151 26.81 21.75 -20.94
N ARG A 152 25.70 21.63 -20.22
CA ARG A 152 25.60 21.96 -18.80
C ARG A 152 26.19 20.83 -17.97
N THR A 153 26.64 21.14 -16.77
CA THR A 153 27.29 20.15 -15.89
C THR A 153 26.24 19.43 -15.05
N PRO A 154 26.05 18.10 -15.17
CA PRO A 154 25.23 17.34 -14.22
C PRO A 154 25.76 17.53 -12.79
N ARG A 155 24.87 17.82 -11.85
CA ARG A 155 25.23 18.01 -10.43
C ARG A 155 24.61 16.96 -9.55
N PHE A 156 23.38 16.58 -9.84
CA PHE A 156 22.63 15.62 -9.05
C PHE A 156 21.73 14.75 -9.92
N VAL A 157 21.42 13.57 -9.43
CA VAL A 157 20.40 12.68 -9.99
C VAL A 157 19.44 12.24 -8.89
N THR A 158 18.17 12.16 -9.25
CA THR A 158 17.13 11.53 -8.44
C THR A 158 16.49 10.43 -9.28
N PHE A 159 16.28 9.26 -8.70
CA PHE A 159 15.65 8.11 -9.33
C PHE A 159 14.24 7.90 -8.80
N SER A 160 13.36 7.38 -9.66
CA SER A 160 12.02 6.97 -9.29
C SER A 160 11.56 5.73 -10.05
N ALA A 161 10.95 4.79 -9.35
CA ALA A 161 10.11 3.75 -9.94
C ALA A 161 8.83 3.62 -9.09
N PRO A 162 7.79 4.43 -9.37
CA PRO A 162 6.62 4.55 -8.49
C PRO A 162 5.91 3.22 -8.23
N ARG A 163 5.84 2.34 -9.25
CA ARG A 163 5.25 1.00 -9.13
C ARG A 163 5.91 0.12 -8.07
N TYR A 164 7.18 0.38 -7.75
CA TYR A 164 7.94 -0.35 -6.74
C TYR A 164 8.20 0.48 -5.48
N ARG A 165 7.50 1.61 -5.31
CA ARG A 165 7.68 2.54 -4.18
C ARG A 165 9.15 2.90 -3.95
N LEU A 166 9.89 3.10 -5.06
CA LEU A 166 11.32 3.42 -5.07
C LEU A 166 11.52 4.90 -5.44
N PRO A 167 11.51 5.84 -4.48
CA PRO A 167 12.14 7.15 -4.66
C PRO A 167 13.58 7.11 -4.14
N SER A 168 14.52 7.77 -4.82
CA SER A 168 15.82 8.09 -4.22
C SER A 168 15.82 9.49 -3.60
N THR A 169 16.76 9.71 -2.70
CA THR A 169 17.18 11.08 -2.38
C THR A 169 17.93 11.69 -3.56
N ARG A 170 18.26 12.97 -3.45
CA ARG A 170 19.12 13.67 -4.39
C ARG A 170 20.56 13.16 -4.24
N LEU A 171 21.07 12.43 -5.23
CA LEU A 171 22.41 11.85 -5.21
C LEU A 171 23.40 12.70 -6.02
N PRO A 172 24.61 12.99 -5.51
CA PRO A 172 25.57 13.82 -6.22
C PRO A 172 26.14 13.12 -7.46
N LEU A 173 26.41 13.92 -8.49
CA LEU A 173 27.13 13.52 -9.70
C LEU A 173 28.46 14.28 -9.79
N ASP A 174 29.52 13.57 -10.15
CA ASP A 174 30.81 14.12 -10.56
C ASP A 174 31.07 13.71 -12.03
N PRO A 175 30.50 14.47 -12.99
CA PRO A 175 30.54 14.09 -14.39
C PRO A 175 31.95 14.28 -14.94
N GLN A 176 32.58 13.18 -15.36
CA GLN A 176 33.88 13.20 -16.01
C GLN A 176 33.82 12.33 -17.27
N ALA A 177 34.39 12.84 -18.37
CA ALA A 177 34.62 12.04 -19.56
C ALA A 177 35.46 10.81 -19.19
N GLY A 178 35.18 9.67 -19.82
CA GLY A 178 35.87 8.44 -19.48
C GLY A 178 35.36 7.76 -18.20
N ARG A 179 34.25 8.21 -17.59
CA ARG A 179 33.66 7.59 -16.39
C ARG A 179 32.16 7.34 -16.54
N THR A 180 31.70 6.30 -15.85
CA THR A 180 30.29 5.98 -15.65
C THR A 180 29.97 6.08 -14.16
N ALA A 181 28.99 6.90 -13.80
CA ALA A 181 28.43 6.89 -12.45
C ALA A 181 27.65 5.58 -12.24
N ILE A 182 27.96 4.87 -11.15
CA ILE A 182 27.29 3.62 -10.80
C ILE A 182 26.40 3.87 -9.59
N PHE A 183 25.18 3.39 -9.68
CA PHE A 183 24.22 3.38 -8.60
C PHE A 183 23.76 1.94 -8.37
N GLN A 184 23.64 1.57 -7.11
CA GLN A 184 23.25 0.24 -6.70
C GLN A 184 21.80 0.26 -6.23
N LEU A 185 20.95 -0.58 -6.83
CA LEU A 185 19.65 -0.91 -6.28
C LEU A 185 19.86 -1.79 -5.05
N VAL A 186 19.30 -1.33 -3.94
CA VAL A 186 19.14 -2.07 -2.69
C VAL A 186 17.67 -2.49 -2.62
N PRO A 187 17.31 -3.74 -2.95
CA PRO A 187 15.91 -4.14 -3.09
C PRO A 187 15.13 -4.10 -1.77
N ASN A 188 15.81 -4.29 -0.63
CA ASN A 188 15.16 -4.45 0.68
C ASN A 188 13.94 -5.39 0.59
N ASP A 189 12.76 -4.93 1.00
CA ASP A 189 11.53 -5.73 1.06
C ASP A 189 10.58 -5.41 -0.12
N VAL A 190 11.11 -5.26 -1.34
CA VAL A 190 10.30 -5.08 -2.56
C VAL A 190 9.21 -6.15 -2.67
N GLY A 191 7.99 -5.72 -3.02
CA GLY A 191 6.81 -6.58 -3.05
C GLY A 191 6.17 -6.79 -1.67
N VAL A 192 6.69 -6.16 -0.60
CA VAL A 192 6.06 -6.14 0.71
C VAL A 192 5.49 -4.75 0.99
N ALA A 193 4.16 -4.65 1.11
CA ALA A 193 3.47 -3.39 1.37
C ALA A 193 3.53 -3.01 2.87
N ASP A 194 3.81 -1.73 3.16
CA ASP A 194 3.58 -1.17 4.49
C ASP A 194 2.11 -0.77 4.61
N LEU A 195 1.33 -1.58 5.34
CA LEU A 195 -0.07 -1.29 5.66
C LEU A 195 -0.20 -0.60 7.03
N THR A 196 0.90 -0.13 7.62
CA THR A 196 0.85 0.65 8.85
C THR A 196 0.11 1.97 8.63
N GLY A 197 -0.96 2.17 9.38
CA GLY A 197 -1.84 3.34 9.22
C GLY A 197 -2.93 3.18 8.16
N ALA A 198 -2.91 2.09 7.39
CA ALA A 198 -4.05 1.69 6.59
C ALA A 198 -5.19 1.23 7.51
N HIS A 199 -6.44 1.42 7.06
CA HIS A 199 -7.60 1.02 7.84
C HIS A 199 -8.68 0.37 6.96
N LEU A 200 -9.53 -0.44 7.58
CA LEU A 200 -10.67 -1.07 6.95
C LEU A 200 -11.95 -0.48 7.51
N THR A 201 -12.88 -0.10 6.63
CA THR A 201 -14.27 0.16 7.00
C THR A 201 -15.10 -1.10 6.80
N VAL A 202 -16.02 -1.37 7.72
CA VAL A 202 -16.85 -2.58 7.72
C VAL A 202 -18.26 -2.25 7.25
N GLU A 203 -18.75 -2.96 6.24
CA GLU A 203 -20.13 -2.88 5.74
C GLU A 203 -20.70 -4.29 5.57
N GLY A 204 -21.33 -4.84 6.64
CA GLY A 204 -21.80 -6.22 6.64
C GLY A 204 -20.64 -7.21 6.46
N ASP A 205 -20.67 -7.98 5.37
CA ASP A 205 -19.61 -8.93 5.00
C ASP A 205 -18.55 -8.34 4.06
N THR A 206 -18.62 -7.03 3.80
CA THR A 206 -17.60 -6.32 3.02
C THR A 206 -16.62 -5.59 3.94
N LEU A 207 -15.33 -5.69 3.61
CA LEU A 207 -14.28 -4.80 4.11
C LEU A 207 -13.76 -3.90 2.98
N THR A 208 -13.67 -2.59 3.21
CA THR A 208 -12.98 -1.68 2.29
C THR A 208 -11.67 -1.25 2.92
N LEU A 209 -10.54 -1.67 2.34
CA LEU A 209 -9.20 -1.23 2.70
C LEU A 209 -8.93 0.16 2.12
N HIS A 210 -8.56 1.09 2.98
CA HIS A 210 -8.09 2.44 2.62
C HIS A 210 -6.58 2.52 2.86
N ARG A 211 -5.83 2.80 1.79
CA ARG A 211 -4.37 2.95 1.78
C ARG A 211 -3.99 4.21 1.00
N GLU A 212 -2.73 4.61 1.10
CA GLU A 212 -2.20 5.83 0.45
C GLU A 212 -2.47 5.85 -1.07
N ASP A 213 -2.32 4.70 -1.72
CA ASP A 213 -2.49 4.51 -3.17
C ASP A 213 -3.94 4.22 -3.62
N GLY A 214 -4.91 4.20 -2.70
CA GLY A 214 -6.32 4.08 -3.03
C GLY A 214 -7.11 3.11 -2.15
N THR A 215 -8.22 2.60 -2.68
CA THR A 215 -9.14 1.72 -1.95
C THR A 215 -9.31 0.37 -2.61
N LEU A 216 -9.46 -0.69 -1.82
CA LEU A 216 -9.79 -2.03 -2.30
C LEU A 216 -10.93 -2.64 -1.50
N ARG A 217 -12.00 -3.05 -2.20
CA ARG A 217 -13.20 -3.64 -1.59
C ARG A 217 -13.09 -5.17 -1.61
N PHE A 218 -13.13 -5.79 -0.45
CA PHE A 218 -13.12 -7.23 -0.27
C PHE A 218 -14.49 -7.74 0.17
N GLN A 219 -14.83 -8.95 -0.26
CA GLN A 219 -15.98 -9.70 0.25
C GLN A 219 -15.50 -10.85 1.11
N ARG A 220 -16.24 -11.17 2.18
CA ARG A 220 -15.99 -12.38 2.96
C ARG A 220 -16.03 -13.61 2.05
N ALA A 221 -14.99 -14.42 2.10
CA ALA A 221 -14.95 -15.66 1.35
C ALA A 221 -16.02 -16.63 1.88
N SER A 222 -16.86 -17.13 0.97
CA SER A 222 -17.77 -18.24 1.27
C SER A 222 -16.96 -19.47 1.67
N ARG A 223 -17.35 -20.14 2.76
CA ARG A 223 -16.77 -21.45 3.13
C ARG A 223 -17.12 -22.53 2.12
#